data_AF-A0A5E3WV72-F1
#
_entry.id   AF-A0A5E3WV72-F1
#
_cell.length_a   1.000
_cell.length_b   1.000
_cell.length_c   1.000
_cell.angle_alpha   90.00
_cell.angle_beta   90.00
_cell.angle_gamma   90.00
#
_symmetry.space_group_name_H-M   'P 1'
#
loop_
_entity.id
_entity.type
_entity.pdbx_description
1 polymer ?
#
loop_
_entity_poly.entity_id
_entity_poly.type
_entity_poly.pdbx_seq_one_letter_code
_entity_poly.pdbx_strand_id
1 'polypeptide(L)'
;MAEYPALLPIPSNRLTHAFTSSPSISQHHPTIAPTPLTDKALGIHKITSGLTHAVVSPPTPPPSSASGSAKAWEAVYPAGSYKPSGPIKGGFGFYLSGPERFREALEGGAEEVVVGYEVLFEDGFDFVKGGKLPGVFGGMGELAYRCTGGRKEERCKCFDFRLMFRKDGAGELYAYAPLTASNERAFLAVPGTRVNNDYGISVGRGLFSFAAGTWTTVAIRVKLNAVGAEDGQVELFIDGRSLFRVDGLTLREDASARIKGMHFQTFFGGSTPDWASPRDQRAWFAGVSGACVGSGEGA
;
A
#
# COMPACT_ATOMS: atom_id res chain seq x y z
N MET A 1 12.75 -6.08 24.88
CA MET A 1 12.51 -4.79 24.19
C MET A 1 11.25 -4.98 23.38
N ALA A 2 10.23 -4.13 23.52
CA ALA A 2 9.00 -4.29 22.75
C ALA A 2 9.31 -3.99 21.27
N GLU A 3 9.57 -5.04 20.47
CA GLU A 3 9.54 -4.92 19.02
C GLU A 3 8.10 -4.59 18.62
N TYR A 4 7.91 -3.43 18.01
CA TYR A 4 6.63 -3.08 17.38
C TYR A 4 6.37 -4.07 16.24
N PRO A 5 5.11 -4.45 15.97
CA PRO A 5 4.84 -5.40 14.92
C PRO A 5 5.33 -4.85 13.58
N ALA A 6 6.01 -5.67 12.77
CA ALA A 6 6.58 -5.23 11.49
C ALA A 6 5.55 -4.61 10.53
N LEU A 7 4.26 -4.94 10.72
CA LEU A 7 3.12 -4.37 10.00
C LEU A 7 2.74 -2.94 10.41
N LEU A 8 3.12 -2.50 11.61
CA LEU A 8 2.96 -1.15 12.13
C LEU A 8 4.27 -0.73 12.82
N PRO A 9 5.36 -0.47 12.06
CA PRO A 9 6.71 -0.26 12.57
C PRO A 9 6.90 1.16 13.16
N ILE A 10 5.94 1.58 13.98
CA ILE A 10 5.89 2.87 14.67
C ILE A 10 5.72 2.59 16.17
N PRO A 11 6.35 3.39 17.05
CA PRO A 11 6.21 3.19 18.48
C PRO A 11 4.76 3.09 18.94
N SER A 12 4.43 2.06 19.73
CA SER A 12 3.05 1.78 20.16
C SER A 12 2.39 2.95 20.90
N ASN A 13 3.15 3.77 21.61
CA ASN A 13 2.65 4.98 22.27
C ASN A 13 2.23 6.10 21.30
N ARG A 14 2.63 6.00 20.02
CA ARG A 14 2.18 6.91 18.95
C ARG A 14 1.04 6.32 18.13
N LEU A 15 0.74 5.03 18.25
CA LEU A 15 -0.34 4.40 17.50
C LEU A 15 -1.69 4.74 18.12
N THR A 16 -2.58 5.28 17.30
CA THR A 16 -3.98 5.55 17.68
C THR A 16 -4.91 4.95 16.63
N HIS A 17 -6.13 4.58 17.04
CA HIS A 17 -7.15 4.02 16.13
C HIS A 17 -6.62 2.81 15.31
N ALA A 18 -5.72 2.04 15.92
CA ALA A 18 -5.02 0.95 15.24
C ALA A 18 -5.92 -0.27 15.05
N PHE A 19 -5.76 -0.94 13.91
CA PHE A 19 -6.43 -2.19 13.59
C PHE A 19 -5.48 -3.17 12.90
N THR A 20 -5.80 -4.45 12.97
CA THR A 20 -5.08 -5.52 12.28
C THR A 20 -5.97 -6.70 11.96
N SER A 21 -5.76 -7.33 10.81
CA SER A 21 -6.34 -8.63 10.49
C SER A 21 -5.49 -9.82 10.95
N SER A 22 -4.35 -9.56 11.59
CA SER A 22 -3.54 -10.61 12.20
C SER A 22 -4.08 -11.01 13.59
N PRO A 23 -4.43 -12.29 13.80
CA PRO A 23 -4.80 -12.79 15.12
C PRO A 23 -3.66 -12.65 16.14
N SER A 24 -2.40 -12.87 15.74
CA SER A 24 -1.28 -12.84 16.69
C SER A 24 -0.95 -11.41 17.15
N ILE A 25 -1.01 -10.42 16.25
CA ILE A 25 -0.74 -9.03 16.63
C ILE A 25 -1.77 -8.54 17.64
N SER A 26 -3.06 -8.78 17.39
CA SER A 26 -4.12 -8.35 18.32
C SER A 26 -4.05 -9.05 19.68
N GLN A 27 -3.48 -10.27 19.76
CA GLN A 27 -3.23 -10.96 21.03
C GLN A 27 -2.08 -10.36 21.85
N HIS A 28 -0.99 -9.95 21.19
CA HIS A 28 0.19 -9.39 21.86
C HIS A 28 0.10 -7.87 22.10
N HIS A 29 -0.75 -7.18 21.34
CA HIS A 29 -0.94 -5.73 21.41
C HIS A 29 -2.44 -5.39 21.58
N PRO A 30 -2.95 -5.39 22.82
CA PRO A 30 -4.38 -5.24 23.09
C PRO A 30 -4.97 -3.87 22.71
N THR A 31 -4.12 -2.87 22.46
CA THR A 31 -4.54 -1.55 21.94
C THR A 31 -4.82 -1.55 20.43
N ILE A 32 -4.47 -2.62 19.71
CA ILE A 32 -4.72 -2.78 18.28
C ILE A 32 -5.99 -3.61 18.09
N ALA A 33 -7.01 -3.03 17.46
CA ALA A 33 -8.30 -3.67 17.29
C ALA A 33 -8.22 -4.85 16.29
N PRO A 34 -8.65 -6.06 16.66
CA PRO A 34 -8.78 -7.16 15.72
C PRO A 34 -9.87 -6.84 14.69
N THR A 35 -9.55 -6.96 13.40
CA THR A 35 -10.47 -6.65 12.29
C THR A 35 -10.44 -7.80 11.28
N PRO A 36 -11.54 -8.54 11.08
CA PRO A 36 -11.55 -9.67 10.17
C PRO A 36 -11.37 -9.22 8.72
N LEU A 37 -10.76 -10.08 7.90
CA LEU A 37 -10.48 -9.84 6.48
C LEU A 37 -11.77 -9.94 5.62
N THR A 38 -12.74 -9.05 5.85
CA THR A 38 -14.03 -9.00 5.15
C THR A 38 -14.35 -7.60 4.67
N ASP A 39 -15.15 -7.50 3.60
CA ASP A 39 -15.52 -6.23 2.98
C ASP A 39 -16.15 -5.25 3.95
N LYS A 40 -17.10 -5.73 4.76
CA LYS A 40 -17.80 -4.91 5.75
C LYS A 40 -16.85 -4.39 6.84
N ALA A 41 -15.99 -5.26 7.37
CA ALA A 41 -15.12 -4.90 8.49
C ALA A 41 -14.00 -3.93 8.10
N LEU A 42 -13.54 -3.99 6.85
CA LEU A 42 -12.46 -3.15 6.34
C LEU A 42 -12.98 -1.94 5.52
N GLY A 43 -14.29 -1.78 5.39
CA GLY A 43 -14.85 -0.68 4.59
C GLY A 43 -14.43 -0.75 3.11
N ILE A 44 -14.43 -1.97 2.54
CA ILE A 44 -14.07 -2.18 1.14
C ILE A 44 -15.15 -1.59 0.24
N HIS A 45 -14.71 -0.84 -0.77
CA HIS A 45 -15.58 -0.19 -1.75
C HIS A 45 -14.86 -0.04 -3.10
N LYS A 46 -15.63 0.31 -4.14
CA LYS A 46 -15.15 0.48 -5.52
C LYS A 46 -14.32 -0.73 -6.00
N ILE A 47 -14.87 -1.92 -5.80
CA ILE A 47 -14.28 -3.19 -6.25
C ILE A 47 -14.17 -3.20 -7.78
N THR A 48 -13.03 -3.65 -8.29
CA THR A 48 -12.72 -3.71 -9.73
C THR A 48 -13.62 -4.75 -10.38
N SER A 49 -14.43 -4.31 -11.35
CA SER A 49 -15.43 -5.16 -11.99
C SER A 49 -14.84 -6.42 -12.63
N GLY A 50 -15.46 -7.57 -12.35
CA GLY A 50 -15.08 -8.88 -12.88
C GLY A 50 -13.79 -9.45 -12.29
N LEU A 51 -13.31 -8.91 -11.17
CA LEU A 51 -12.28 -9.51 -10.32
C LEU A 51 -12.87 -9.77 -8.93
N THR A 52 -12.33 -10.78 -8.24
CA THR A 52 -12.74 -11.15 -6.89
C THR A 52 -11.51 -11.26 -5.99
N HIS A 53 -11.70 -11.17 -4.68
CA HIS A 53 -10.65 -11.27 -3.68
C HIS A 53 -11.03 -12.33 -2.64
N ALA A 54 -10.90 -13.61 -3.04
CA ALA A 54 -11.28 -14.73 -2.19
C ALA A 54 -10.40 -14.80 -0.93
N VAL A 55 -11.02 -15.05 0.22
CA VAL A 55 -10.32 -15.29 1.48
C VAL A 55 -10.00 -16.77 1.59
N VAL A 56 -8.71 -17.10 1.64
CA VAL A 56 -8.21 -18.49 1.69
C VAL A 56 -7.27 -18.69 2.88
N SER A 57 -6.90 -19.94 3.14
CA SER A 57 -5.72 -20.24 3.94
C SER A 57 -4.49 -20.18 3.02
N PRO A 58 -3.46 -19.38 3.34
CA PRO A 58 -2.27 -19.31 2.49
C PRO A 58 -1.43 -20.61 2.56
N PRO A 59 -0.54 -20.85 1.59
CA PRO A 59 0.30 -22.06 1.53
C PRO A 59 1.21 -22.24 2.74
N THR A 60 1.73 -21.13 3.28
CA THR A 60 2.53 -21.09 4.49
C THR A 60 2.00 -19.99 5.42
N PRO A 61 2.10 -20.16 6.75
CA PRO A 61 1.70 -19.11 7.69
C PRO A 61 2.52 -17.83 7.47
N PRO A 62 1.89 -16.64 7.46
CA PRO A 62 2.63 -15.39 7.42
C PRO A 62 3.35 -15.14 8.76
N PRO A 63 4.45 -14.36 8.76
CA PRO A 63 5.19 -14.00 9.98
C PRO A 63 4.30 -13.45 11.10
N SER A 64 3.29 -12.65 10.76
CA SER A 64 2.35 -12.09 11.72
C SER A 64 1.36 -13.09 12.30
N SER A 65 1.29 -14.35 11.84
CA SER A 65 0.32 -15.34 12.32
C SER A 65 0.83 -16.77 12.14
N ALA A 66 1.98 -17.09 12.74
CA ALA A 66 2.69 -18.36 12.58
C ALA A 66 1.93 -19.62 13.05
N SER A 67 0.86 -19.49 13.85
CA SER A 67 0.13 -20.62 14.46
C SER A 67 -0.91 -21.31 13.54
N GLY A 68 -0.88 -21.08 12.22
CA GLY A 68 -1.65 -21.87 11.24
C GLY A 68 -3.13 -21.51 11.05
N SER A 69 -3.64 -20.44 11.69
CA SER A 69 -5.02 -19.96 11.51
C SER A 69 -5.14 -18.71 10.62
N ALA A 70 -4.06 -18.37 9.91
CA ALA A 70 -4.00 -17.15 9.10
C ALA A 70 -4.98 -17.20 7.92
N LYS A 71 -5.54 -16.04 7.59
CA LYS A 71 -6.35 -15.81 6.40
C LYS A 71 -5.66 -14.81 5.51
N ALA A 72 -5.77 -15.03 4.20
CA ALA A 72 -5.20 -14.15 3.19
C ALA A 72 -6.18 -13.95 2.04
N TRP A 73 -6.11 -12.80 1.37
CA TRP A 73 -6.70 -12.65 0.05
C TRP A 73 -5.81 -13.32 -0.99
N GLU A 74 -6.40 -14.12 -1.86
CA GLU A 74 -5.71 -14.71 -3.01
C GLU A 74 -5.86 -13.82 -4.25
N ALA A 75 -4.73 -13.46 -4.85
CA ALA A 75 -4.65 -12.91 -6.19
C ALA A 75 -4.29 -14.03 -7.17
N VAL A 76 -5.12 -14.21 -8.19
CA VAL A 76 -4.85 -15.12 -9.31
C VAL A 76 -4.48 -14.29 -10.52
N TYR A 77 -3.33 -14.55 -11.13
CA TYR A 77 -2.86 -13.92 -12.36
C TYR A 77 -2.86 -14.95 -13.49
N PRO A 78 -3.95 -15.06 -14.29
CA PRO A 78 -3.98 -15.99 -15.40
C PRO A 78 -2.93 -15.67 -16.46
N ALA A 79 -2.47 -16.68 -17.18
CA ALA A 79 -1.59 -16.51 -18.34
C ALA A 79 -2.17 -15.47 -19.31
N GLY A 80 -1.35 -14.51 -19.74
CA GLY A 80 -1.77 -13.43 -20.63
C GLY A 80 -2.39 -12.21 -19.95
N SER A 81 -2.61 -12.22 -18.63
CA SER A 81 -3.14 -11.05 -17.89
C SER A 81 -2.05 -10.00 -17.61
N TYR A 82 -2.33 -8.71 -17.88
CA TYR A 82 -1.38 -7.60 -17.70
C TYR A 82 -2.00 -6.23 -17.37
N LYS A 83 -3.34 -6.13 -17.32
CA LYS A 83 -4.07 -4.96 -16.82
C LYS A 83 -5.52 -5.33 -16.51
N PRO A 84 -6.18 -4.67 -15.54
CA PRO A 84 -7.55 -5.05 -15.15
C PRO A 84 -8.61 -4.76 -16.23
N SER A 85 -8.31 -3.84 -17.15
CA SER A 85 -9.15 -3.51 -18.32
C SER A 85 -8.85 -4.37 -19.55
N GLY A 86 -7.92 -5.33 -19.44
CA GLY A 86 -7.56 -6.23 -20.52
C GLY A 86 -8.60 -7.33 -20.76
N PRO A 87 -8.48 -8.08 -21.87
CA PRO A 87 -9.36 -9.19 -22.17
C PRO A 87 -9.25 -10.34 -21.16
N ILE A 88 -8.04 -10.55 -20.62
CA ILE A 88 -7.76 -11.52 -19.56
C ILE A 88 -7.50 -10.72 -18.28
N LYS A 89 -8.40 -10.85 -17.30
CA LYS A 89 -8.32 -10.16 -16.02
C LYS A 89 -7.50 -10.99 -15.04
N GLY A 90 -6.60 -10.34 -14.31
CA GLY A 90 -5.76 -10.97 -13.30
C GLY A 90 -5.53 -10.04 -12.11
N GLY A 91 -5.26 -10.65 -10.95
CA GLY A 91 -5.17 -10.00 -9.66
C GLY A 91 -6.54 -9.58 -9.12
N PHE A 92 -6.55 -8.51 -8.32
CA PHE A 92 -7.78 -7.89 -7.81
C PHE A 92 -7.54 -6.42 -7.51
N GLY A 93 -8.61 -5.67 -7.25
CA GLY A 93 -8.48 -4.26 -6.88
C GLY A 93 -9.70 -3.69 -6.20
N PHE A 94 -9.50 -2.94 -5.13
CA PHE A 94 -10.53 -2.18 -4.41
C PHE A 94 -9.88 -1.07 -3.56
N TYR A 95 -10.72 -0.24 -2.94
CA TYR A 95 -10.30 0.74 -1.96
C TYR A 95 -10.79 0.31 -0.57
N LEU A 96 -10.00 0.60 0.44
CA LEU A 96 -10.22 0.19 1.83
C LEU A 96 -10.11 1.43 2.71
N SER A 97 -11.22 1.82 3.35
CA SER A 97 -11.25 2.96 4.29
C SER A 97 -10.94 2.54 5.74
N GLY A 98 -10.94 1.24 6.02
CA GLY A 98 -10.66 0.65 7.33
C GLY A 98 -11.93 0.48 8.18
N PRO A 99 -11.78 -0.09 9.39
CA PRO A 99 -12.89 -0.19 10.35
C PRO A 99 -13.35 1.19 10.81
N GLU A 100 -14.58 1.26 11.33
CA GLU A 100 -15.27 2.50 11.68
C GLU A 100 -14.41 3.51 12.44
N ARG A 101 -13.78 3.10 13.55
CA ARG A 101 -12.93 4.00 14.35
C ARG A 101 -11.74 4.59 13.58
N PHE A 102 -11.11 3.82 12.71
CA PHE A 102 -10.00 4.30 11.89
C PHE A 102 -10.51 5.24 10.80
N ARG A 103 -11.60 4.86 10.12
CA ARG A 103 -12.25 5.69 9.10
C ARG A 103 -12.69 7.04 9.65
N GLU A 104 -13.33 7.06 10.81
CA GLU A 104 -13.76 8.29 11.49
C GLU A 104 -12.59 9.19 11.86
N ALA A 105 -11.46 8.62 12.29
CA ALA A 105 -10.25 9.41 12.55
C ALA A 105 -9.69 10.05 11.27
N LEU A 106 -9.69 9.33 10.13
CA LEU A 106 -9.30 9.91 8.84
C LEU A 106 -10.25 11.03 8.39
N GLU A 107 -11.56 10.83 8.55
CA GLU A 107 -12.59 11.83 8.25
C GLU A 107 -12.48 13.05 9.18
N GLY A 108 -12.13 12.81 10.45
CA GLY A 108 -11.90 13.81 11.50
C GLY A 108 -10.60 14.59 11.36
N GLY A 109 -9.75 14.29 10.37
CA GLY A 109 -8.56 15.09 10.07
C GLY A 109 -7.23 14.50 10.52
N ALA A 110 -7.14 13.20 10.80
CA ALA A 110 -5.84 12.55 11.00
C ALA A 110 -4.90 12.82 9.82
N GLU A 111 -3.71 13.35 10.12
CA GLU A 111 -2.75 13.81 9.12
C GLU A 111 -1.62 12.82 8.86
N GLU A 112 -1.46 11.84 9.74
CA GLU A 112 -0.40 10.84 9.66
C GLU A 112 -0.99 9.44 9.87
N VAL A 113 -0.67 8.53 8.96
CA VAL A 113 -1.04 7.11 9.06
C VAL A 113 0.15 6.22 8.78
N VAL A 114 0.10 5.01 9.31
CA VAL A 114 0.86 3.86 8.83
C VAL A 114 -0.12 2.76 8.46
N VAL A 115 0.07 2.15 7.30
CA VAL A 115 -0.66 0.94 6.89
C VAL A 115 0.34 -0.14 6.53
N GLY A 116 -0.05 -1.40 6.70
CA GLY A 116 0.81 -2.53 6.38
C GLY A 116 0.03 -3.75 5.92
N TYR A 117 0.73 -4.61 5.19
CA TYR A 117 0.27 -5.93 4.76
C TYR A 117 1.48 -6.84 4.54
N GLU A 118 1.24 -8.14 4.53
CA GLU A 118 2.22 -9.15 4.13
C GLU A 118 1.84 -9.67 2.75
N VAL A 119 2.84 -9.90 1.90
CA VAL A 119 2.65 -10.48 0.57
C VAL A 119 3.54 -11.72 0.40
N LEU A 120 2.94 -12.79 -0.12
CA LEU A 120 3.64 -13.99 -0.56
C LEU A 120 3.38 -14.15 -2.05
N PHE A 121 4.44 -14.10 -2.85
CA PHE A 121 4.37 -14.60 -4.23
C PHE A 121 4.60 -16.11 -4.20
N GLU A 122 3.88 -16.87 -5.03
CA GLU A 122 4.10 -18.33 -5.10
C GLU A 122 5.56 -18.68 -5.39
N ASP A 123 5.95 -19.89 -5.00
CA ASP A 123 7.27 -20.38 -5.33
C ASP A 123 7.49 -20.39 -6.86
N GLY A 124 8.66 -19.92 -7.29
CA GLY A 124 8.98 -19.75 -8.71
C GLY A 124 8.18 -18.68 -9.47
N PHE A 125 7.51 -17.73 -8.79
CA PHE A 125 6.80 -16.62 -9.45
C PHE A 125 7.71 -15.85 -10.43
N ASP A 126 7.25 -15.72 -11.68
CA ASP A 126 7.90 -14.94 -12.73
C ASP A 126 7.36 -13.51 -12.72
N PHE A 127 8.22 -12.57 -12.32
CA PHE A 127 7.88 -11.15 -12.20
C PHE A 127 7.84 -10.39 -13.54
N VAL A 128 8.31 -10.99 -14.64
CA VAL A 128 8.33 -10.41 -15.99
C VAL A 128 8.92 -8.99 -15.99
N LYS A 129 8.11 -7.97 -16.28
CA LYS A 129 8.49 -6.54 -16.25
C LYS A 129 7.98 -5.83 -15.01
N GLY A 130 7.04 -6.43 -14.30
CA GLY A 130 6.48 -5.90 -13.08
C GLY A 130 4.96 -5.86 -13.02
N GLY A 131 4.47 -5.37 -11.90
CA GLY A 131 3.04 -5.24 -11.60
C GLY A 131 2.80 -4.37 -10.39
N LYS A 132 1.53 -4.05 -10.14
CA LYS A 132 1.12 -3.18 -9.03
C LYS A 132 0.97 -3.98 -7.74
N LEU A 133 1.22 -3.28 -6.65
CA LEU A 133 0.98 -3.73 -5.29
C LEU A 133 0.25 -2.65 -4.49
N PRO A 134 -0.46 -3.05 -3.41
CA PRO A 134 -1.23 -2.14 -2.56
C PRO A 134 -0.42 -1.00 -1.95
N GLY A 135 -1.09 0.09 -1.63
CA GLY A 135 -0.51 1.19 -0.86
C GLY A 135 -1.53 2.22 -0.39
N VAL A 136 -1.10 3.43 -0.08
CA VAL A 136 -1.92 4.49 0.56
C VAL A 136 -2.40 5.50 -0.46
N PHE A 137 -3.64 5.96 -0.33
CA PHE A 137 -4.17 7.03 -1.19
C PHE A 137 -4.88 8.12 -0.39
N GLY A 138 -5.03 9.28 -1.00
CA GLY A 138 -5.73 10.41 -0.43
C GLY A 138 -6.02 11.53 -1.43
N GLY A 139 -6.74 12.55 -0.96
CA GLY A 139 -7.16 13.68 -1.78
C GLY A 139 -8.46 14.31 -1.31
N MET A 140 -9.00 15.20 -2.14
CA MET A 140 -10.24 15.92 -1.91
C MET A 140 -11.45 15.11 -2.38
N GLY A 141 -12.34 14.72 -1.46
CA GLY A 141 -13.59 14.02 -1.78
C GLY A 141 -13.39 12.85 -2.77
N GLU A 142 -14.19 12.81 -3.84
CA GLU A 142 -14.10 11.81 -4.91
C GLU A 142 -12.85 11.97 -5.81
N LEU A 143 -12.15 13.11 -5.76
CA LEU A 143 -10.91 13.30 -6.53
C LEU A 143 -9.78 12.42 -5.99
N ALA A 144 -9.85 11.97 -4.74
CA ALA A 144 -8.89 11.04 -4.16
C ALA A 144 -8.69 9.75 -4.99
N TYR A 145 -9.74 9.30 -5.70
CA TYR A 145 -9.69 8.09 -6.53
C TYR A 145 -9.11 8.32 -7.93
N ARG A 146 -8.75 9.56 -8.28
CA ARG A 146 -8.32 9.94 -9.64
C ARG A 146 -6.82 9.88 -9.87
N CYS A 147 -6.02 9.70 -8.82
CA CYS A 147 -4.56 9.64 -8.89
C CYS A 147 -4.00 8.32 -9.43
N THR A 148 -4.62 7.77 -10.48
CA THR A 148 -4.31 6.47 -11.06
C THR A 148 -4.35 6.52 -12.58
N GLY A 149 -3.63 5.61 -13.23
CA GLY A 149 -3.48 5.64 -14.69
C GLY A 149 -2.72 6.87 -15.17
N GLY A 150 -2.54 7.03 -16.48
CA GLY A 150 -1.83 8.17 -17.06
C GLY A 150 -2.57 9.52 -16.96
N ARG A 151 -3.50 9.66 -16.01
CA ARG A 151 -4.30 10.89 -15.82
C ARG A 151 -3.41 12.00 -15.28
N LYS A 152 -3.49 13.19 -15.86
CA LYS A 152 -2.70 14.35 -15.41
C LYS A 152 -3.56 15.48 -14.84
N GLU A 153 -4.85 15.50 -15.21
CA GLU A 153 -5.82 16.44 -14.70
C GLU A 153 -6.04 16.24 -13.20
N GLU A 154 -6.20 17.36 -12.47
CA GLU A 154 -6.49 17.38 -11.03
C GLU A 154 -5.46 16.64 -10.16
N ARG A 155 -4.23 16.44 -10.67
CA ARG A 155 -3.16 15.75 -9.95
C ARG A 155 -2.75 16.47 -8.65
N CYS A 156 -3.00 17.76 -8.54
CA CYS A 156 -2.82 18.54 -7.30
C CYS A 156 -3.89 18.26 -6.22
N LYS A 157 -4.96 17.51 -6.56
CA LYS A 157 -6.11 17.24 -5.68
C LYS A 157 -6.07 15.85 -5.03
N CYS A 158 -5.05 15.04 -5.31
CA CYS A 158 -4.91 13.69 -4.78
C CYS A 158 -3.44 13.23 -4.73
N PHE A 159 -3.21 12.12 -4.04
CA PHE A 159 -1.99 11.33 -4.10
C PHE A 159 -2.32 9.83 -4.02
N ASP A 160 -1.44 8.99 -4.57
CA ASP A 160 -1.52 7.53 -4.50
C ASP A 160 -0.10 6.96 -4.46
N PHE A 161 0.24 6.34 -3.34
CA PHE A 161 1.53 5.74 -3.01
C PHE A 161 1.40 4.23 -2.95
N ARG A 162 1.27 3.62 -4.14
CA ARG A 162 1.31 2.15 -4.31
C ARG A 162 2.73 1.66 -4.46
N LEU A 163 2.90 0.34 -4.42
CA LEU A 163 4.17 -0.29 -4.79
C LEU A 163 4.09 -0.87 -6.20
N MET A 164 5.26 -1.18 -6.75
CA MET A 164 5.39 -2.13 -7.84
C MET A 164 6.44 -3.20 -7.51
N PHE A 165 6.17 -4.42 -7.94
CA PHE A 165 7.24 -5.36 -8.25
C PHE A 165 7.72 -5.12 -9.68
N ARG A 166 8.97 -5.42 -9.96
CA ARG A 166 9.65 -5.32 -11.26
C ARG A 166 10.31 -6.65 -11.57
N LYS A 167 10.99 -6.69 -12.73
CA LYS A 167 11.83 -7.81 -13.12
C LYS A 167 12.72 -8.28 -11.96
N ASP A 168 12.87 -9.59 -11.84
CA ASP A 168 13.69 -10.26 -10.83
C ASP A 168 13.25 -9.93 -9.38
N GLY A 169 11.98 -9.57 -9.19
CA GLY A 169 11.41 -9.25 -7.89
C GLY A 169 11.75 -7.85 -7.37
N ALA A 170 12.51 -7.03 -8.11
CA ALA A 170 12.91 -5.70 -7.64
C ALA A 170 11.68 -4.85 -7.25
N GLY A 171 11.69 -4.27 -6.06
CA GLY A 171 10.60 -3.44 -5.56
C GLY A 171 10.81 -1.95 -5.83
N GLU A 172 9.73 -1.19 -5.89
CA GLU A 172 9.74 0.28 -5.89
C GLU A 172 8.48 0.83 -5.21
N LEU A 173 8.60 2.03 -4.65
CA LEU A 173 7.43 2.89 -4.38
C LEU A 173 7.02 3.54 -5.70
N TYR A 174 5.78 3.36 -6.10
CA TYR A 174 5.21 3.96 -7.30
C TYR A 174 4.35 5.16 -6.94
N ALA A 175 4.98 6.32 -6.96
CA ALA A 175 4.43 7.54 -6.40
C ALA A 175 3.66 8.36 -7.41
N TYR A 176 2.40 8.61 -7.10
CA TYR A 176 1.63 9.69 -7.67
C TYR A 176 1.41 10.76 -6.61
N ALA A 177 2.04 11.92 -6.80
CA ALA A 177 1.88 13.10 -5.96
C ALA A 177 1.54 14.32 -6.85
N PRO A 178 1.14 15.46 -6.26
CA PRO A 178 1.09 16.73 -6.98
C PRO A 178 2.39 16.99 -7.75
N LEU A 179 2.26 17.45 -9.00
CA LEU A 179 3.39 17.65 -9.93
C LEU A 179 4.08 19.00 -9.65
N THR A 180 4.75 19.09 -8.50
CA THR A 180 5.57 20.27 -8.13
C THR A 180 7.06 19.96 -8.30
N ALA A 181 7.85 21.00 -8.58
CA ALA A 181 9.30 20.87 -8.67
C ALA A 181 9.95 20.44 -7.33
N SER A 182 9.32 20.79 -6.19
CA SER A 182 9.76 20.35 -4.87
C SER A 182 9.54 18.85 -4.64
N ASN A 183 8.35 18.34 -4.99
CA ASN A 183 8.07 16.91 -4.91
C ASN A 183 9.01 16.10 -5.79
N GLU A 184 9.20 16.51 -7.04
CA GLU A 184 10.12 15.82 -7.96
C GLU A 184 11.55 15.77 -7.40
N ARG A 185 12.07 16.91 -6.92
CA ARG A 185 13.38 17.00 -6.28
C ARG A 185 13.50 16.11 -5.05
N ALA A 186 12.48 16.08 -4.19
CA ALA A 186 12.46 15.25 -2.99
C ALA A 186 12.50 13.76 -3.35
N PHE A 187 11.73 13.31 -4.33
CA PHE A 187 11.76 11.92 -4.79
C PHE A 187 13.09 11.54 -5.46
N LEU A 188 13.66 12.45 -6.26
CA LEU A 188 14.95 12.23 -6.94
C LEU A 188 16.13 12.10 -5.98
N ALA A 189 16.00 12.57 -4.73
CA ALA A 189 17.01 12.37 -3.69
C ALA A 189 17.13 10.90 -3.24
N VAL A 190 16.11 10.07 -3.50
CA VAL A 190 16.17 8.63 -3.21
C VAL A 190 16.93 7.90 -4.34
N PRO A 191 17.96 7.10 -4.03
CA PRO A 191 18.68 6.33 -5.05
C PRO A 191 17.76 5.37 -5.82
N GLY A 192 18.01 5.18 -7.12
CA GLY A 192 17.18 4.31 -7.96
C GLY A 192 15.85 4.93 -8.39
N THR A 193 15.62 6.22 -8.11
CA THR A 193 14.43 6.95 -8.58
C THR A 193 14.48 7.23 -10.09
N ARG A 194 13.32 7.07 -10.75
CA ARG A 194 13.12 7.33 -12.18
C ARG A 194 11.82 8.11 -12.38
N VAL A 195 11.93 9.32 -12.89
CA VAL A 195 10.79 10.19 -13.21
C VAL A 195 10.16 9.74 -14.52
N ASN A 196 8.84 9.88 -14.60
CA ASN A 196 8.06 9.65 -15.81
C ASN A 196 7.01 10.75 -15.93
N ASN A 197 6.95 11.43 -17.07
CA ASN A 197 6.04 12.57 -17.27
C ASN A 197 4.58 12.15 -17.52
N ASP A 198 4.34 10.87 -17.84
CA ASP A 198 3.03 10.31 -18.19
C ASP A 198 2.40 9.50 -17.06
N TYR A 199 3.21 8.97 -16.15
CA TYR A 199 2.76 8.07 -15.10
C TYR A 199 3.40 8.39 -13.74
N GLY A 200 3.27 7.48 -12.77
CA GLY A 200 3.85 7.66 -11.44
C GLY A 200 5.38 7.61 -11.48
N ILE A 201 6.00 8.33 -10.54
CA ILE A 201 7.44 8.32 -10.31
C ILE A 201 7.81 6.98 -9.67
N SER A 202 8.80 6.30 -10.25
CA SER A 202 9.36 5.07 -9.70
C SER A 202 10.42 5.45 -8.68
N VAL A 203 10.13 5.38 -7.39
CA VAL A 203 11.02 5.82 -6.30
C VAL A 203 11.70 4.61 -5.66
N GLY A 204 13.03 4.65 -5.50
CA GLY A 204 13.76 3.60 -4.79
C GLY A 204 13.81 2.24 -5.50
N ARG A 205 13.72 2.20 -6.83
CA ARG A 205 13.66 0.92 -7.57
C ARG A 205 14.92 0.09 -7.33
N GLY A 206 14.72 -1.15 -6.86
CA GLY A 206 15.79 -2.12 -6.66
C GLY A 206 16.55 -1.93 -5.34
N LEU A 207 16.12 -1.03 -4.46
CA LEU A 207 16.66 -0.95 -3.09
C LEU A 207 16.23 -2.14 -2.22
N PHE A 208 15.21 -2.88 -2.65
CA PHE A 208 14.74 -4.12 -2.07
C PHE A 208 14.16 -5.01 -3.18
N SER A 209 13.91 -6.27 -2.87
CA SER A 209 13.34 -7.25 -3.79
C SER A 209 12.40 -8.19 -3.07
N PHE A 210 11.30 -8.54 -3.73
CA PHE A 210 10.41 -9.61 -3.33
C PHE A 210 10.99 -10.95 -3.78
N ALA A 211 11.15 -11.89 -2.84
CA ALA A 211 11.54 -13.25 -3.16
C ALA A 211 10.29 -14.11 -3.36
N ALA A 212 10.24 -14.86 -4.46
CA ALA A 212 9.22 -15.89 -4.66
C ALA A 212 9.27 -16.92 -3.53
N GLY A 213 8.11 -17.44 -3.12
CA GLY A 213 7.99 -18.43 -2.04
C GLY A 213 8.23 -17.90 -0.63
N THR A 214 8.55 -16.61 -0.46
CA THR A 214 8.82 -15.99 0.85
C THR A 214 7.85 -14.85 1.14
N TRP A 215 7.39 -14.76 2.39
CA TRP A 215 6.60 -13.63 2.85
C TRP A 215 7.47 -12.37 2.96
N THR A 216 6.98 -11.25 2.44
CA THR A 216 7.55 -9.92 2.67
C THR A 216 6.54 -9.07 3.42
N THR A 217 6.94 -8.45 4.51
CA THR A 217 6.11 -7.48 5.24
C THR A 217 6.35 -6.09 4.67
N VAL A 218 5.28 -5.43 4.22
CA VAL A 218 5.31 -4.06 3.71
C VAL A 218 4.56 -3.16 4.66
N ALA A 219 5.14 -2.01 5.01
CA ALA A 219 4.41 -0.91 5.63
C ALA A 219 4.74 0.42 4.96
N ILE A 220 3.75 1.30 4.87
CA ILE A 220 3.88 2.64 4.29
C ILE A 220 3.34 3.63 5.31
N ARG A 221 4.18 4.58 5.73
CA ARG A 221 3.77 5.73 6.52
C ARG A 221 3.60 6.94 5.60
N VAL A 222 2.50 7.67 5.75
CA VAL A 222 2.24 8.92 5.04
C VAL A 222 1.89 9.98 6.06
N LYS A 223 2.54 11.14 5.96
CA LYS A 223 2.22 12.36 6.70
C LYS A 223 1.85 13.45 5.71
N LEU A 224 0.64 14.01 5.82
CA LEU A 224 0.24 15.19 5.06
C LEU A 224 1.04 16.41 5.49
N ASN A 225 1.31 17.29 4.54
CA ASN A 225 1.87 18.60 4.83
C ASN A 225 0.82 19.53 5.46
N ALA A 226 1.28 20.51 6.24
CA ALA A 226 0.47 21.69 6.54
C ALA A 226 0.19 22.47 5.24
N VAL A 227 -1.02 23.02 5.10
CA VAL A 227 -1.37 23.78 3.91
C VAL A 227 -0.46 25.01 3.78
N GLY A 228 0.20 25.15 2.63
CA GLY A 228 1.20 26.20 2.38
C GLY A 228 2.63 25.84 2.82
N ALA A 229 2.86 24.66 3.38
CA ALA A 229 4.19 24.16 3.75
C ALA A 229 4.59 22.93 2.94
N GLU A 230 5.91 22.71 2.84
CA GLU A 230 6.54 21.51 2.23
C GLU A 230 7.07 20.59 3.34
N ASP A 231 6.21 20.10 4.23
CA ASP A 231 6.58 19.28 5.40
C ASP A 231 5.89 17.89 5.43
N GLY A 232 5.32 17.49 4.29
CA GLY A 232 4.74 16.17 4.09
C GLY A 232 5.82 15.09 3.95
N GLN A 233 5.45 13.86 4.25
CA GLN A 233 6.37 12.73 4.28
C GLN A 233 5.73 11.46 3.70
N VAL A 234 6.55 10.63 3.05
CA VAL A 234 6.24 9.22 2.80
C VAL A 234 7.45 8.36 3.20
N GLU A 235 7.20 7.27 3.89
CA GLU A 235 8.25 6.36 4.36
C GLU A 235 7.85 4.93 4.06
N LEU A 236 8.75 4.19 3.42
CA LEU A 236 8.55 2.79 3.08
C LEU A 236 9.35 1.91 4.03
N PHE A 237 8.68 0.92 4.61
CA PHE A 237 9.26 -0.09 5.46
C PHE A 237 9.14 -1.46 4.81
N ILE A 238 10.22 -2.24 4.86
CA ILE A 238 10.26 -3.63 4.41
C ILE A 238 10.77 -4.47 5.58
N ASP A 239 10.01 -5.50 5.94
CA ASP A 239 10.31 -6.41 7.05
C ASP A 239 10.61 -5.65 8.37
N GLY A 240 9.78 -4.64 8.66
CA GLY A 240 9.86 -3.81 9.86
C GLY A 240 10.98 -2.76 9.84
N ARG A 241 11.82 -2.71 8.81
CA ARG A 241 12.94 -1.76 8.70
C ARG A 241 12.56 -0.59 7.79
N SER A 242 12.80 0.64 8.25
CA SER A 242 12.68 1.83 7.40
C SER A 242 13.71 1.75 6.28
N LEU A 243 13.23 1.61 5.04
CA LEU A 243 14.08 1.49 3.87
C LEU A 243 14.51 2.87 3.38
N PHE A 244 13.55 3.78 3.20
CA PHE A 244 13.79 5.19 2.94
C PHE A 244 12.59 6.03 3.35
N ARG A 245 12.86 7.29 3.66
CA ARG A 245 11.85 8.34 3.88
C ARG A 245 12.09 9.48 2.90
N VAL A 246 11.01 9.96 2.31
CA VAL A 246 10.99 11.20 1.52
C VAL A 246 10.32 12.26 2.37
N ASP A 247 11.09 13.27 2.72
CA ASP A 247 10.65 14.46 3.44
C ASP A 247 10.47 15.63 2.46
N GLY A 248 9.81 16.70 2.89
CA GLY A 248 9.73 17.92 2.08
C GLY A 248 8.64 17.90 1.01
N LEU A 249 7.59 17.08 1.18
CA LEU A 249 6.55 16.90 0.18
C LEU A 249 5.36 17.85 0.36
N THR A 250 4.80 18.31 -0.75
CA THR A 250 3.48 18.95 -0.83
C THR A 250 2.48 17.92 -1.34
N LEU A 251 1.73 17.30 -0.42
CA LEU A 251 0.70 16.29 -0.71
C LEU A 251 -0.70 16.88 -0.84
N ARG A 252 -0.92 18.07 -0.26
CA ARG A 252 -2.16 18.84 -0.37
C ARG A 252 -1.89 20.35 -0.39
N GLU A 253 -2.74 21.05 -1.11
CA GLU A 253 -2.84 22.51 -1.12
C GLU A 253 -4.13 23.00 -0.45
N ASP A 254 -5.03 22.08 -0.11
CA ASP A 254 -6.36 22.36 0.41
C ASP A 254 -6.59 21.56 1.69
N ALA A 255 -7.09 22.25 2.72
CA ALA A 255 -7.34 21.68 4.03
C ALA A 255 -8.54 20.71 4.05
N SER A 256 -9.21 20.44 2.93
CA SER A 256 -10.21 19.35 2.79
C SER A 256 -9.61 18.06 2.22
N ALA A 257 -8.37 18.09 1.71
CA ALA A 257 -7.67 16.89 1.27
C ALA A 257 -7.27 16.04 2.49
N ARG A 258 -7.60 14.75 2.44
CA ARG A 258 -7.37 13.79 3.54
C ARG A 258 -6.72 12.52 3.01
N ILE A 259 -6.02 11.81 3.89
CA ILE A 259 -5.75 10.39 3.68
C ILE A 259 -7.09 9.65 3.68
N LYS A 260 -7.30 8.73 2.74
CA LYS A 260 -8.57 8.01 2.55
C LYS A 260 -8.49 6.52 2.86
N GLY A 261 -7.28 6.01 3.10
CA GLY A 261 -7.02 4.61 3.44
C GLY A 261 -6.09 3.96 2.44
N MET A 262 -6.37 2.71 2.09
CA MET A 262 -5.53 1.91 1.20
C MET A 262 -6.16 1.76 -0.20
N HIS A 263 -5.35 1.95 -1.23
CA HIS A 263 -5.66 1.50 -2.59
C HIS A 263 -5.07 0.11 -2.75
N PHE A 264 -5.92 -0.91 -2.54
CA PHE A 264 -5.50 -2.30 -2.52
C PHE A 264 -5.71 -2.91 -3.90
N GLN A 265 -4.70 -2.81 -4.76
CA GLN A 265 -4.78 -3.24 -6.13
C GLN A 265 -3.50 -3.94 -6.56
N THR A 266 -3.65 -5.12 -7.15
CA THR A 266 -2.56 -5.90 -7.72
C THR A 266 -2.92 -6.49 -9.07
N PHE A 267 -1.97 -6.42 -10.01
CA PHE A 267 -2.04 -6.97 -11.36
C PHE A 267 -0.63 -6.90 -11.95
N PHE A 268 -0.25 -7.85 -12.81
CA PHE A 268 0.86 -7.63 -13.76
C PHE A 268 0.58 -6.37 -14.55
N GLY A 269 1.55 -5.49 -14.77
CA GLY A 269 1.19 -4.11 -15.00
C GLY A 269 2.12 -3.33 -15.92
N GLY A 270 1.63 -3.12 -17.12
CA GLY A 270 2.01 -2.07 -18.07
C GLY A 270 0.80 -1.78 -18.94
N SER A 271 1.01 -1.40 -20.20
CA SER A 271 -0.08 -1.19 -21.16
C SER A 271 -0.06 -2.14 -22.35
N THR A 272 0.95 -3.02 -22.43
CA THR A 272 1.27 -3.87 -23.59
C THR A 272 1.42 -5.36 -23.20
N PRO A 273 1.25 -6.30 -24.15
CA PRO A 273 1.24 -7.74 -23.86
C PRO A 273 2.54 -8.33 -23.28
N ASP A 274 3.68 -7.68 -23.49
CA ASP A 274 4.98 -8.05 -22.94
C ASP A 274 5.12 -7.84 -21.42
N TRP A 275 4.07 -7.34 -20.77
CA TRP A 275 3.92 -7.30 -19.31
C TRP A 275 3.13 -8.48 -18.75
N ALA A 276 2.57 -9.33 -19.61
CA ALA A 276 1.65 -10.37 -19.18
C ALA A 276 2.29 -11.46 -18.35
N SER A 277 1.53 -11.97 -17.38
CA SER A 277 1.87 -13.21 -16.69
C SER A 277 2.10 -14.31 -17.73
N PRO A 278 3.24 -15.00 -17.73
CA PRO A 278 3.57 -16.00 -18.76
C PRO A 278 2.82 -17.31 -18.54
N ARG A 279 2.31 -17.51 -17.32
CA ARG A 279 1.56 -18.68 -16.87
C ARG A 279 0.52 -18.26 -15.82
N ASP A 280 -0.29 -19.19 -15.36
CA ASP A 280 -1.13 -18.96 -14.19
C ASP A 280 -0.24 -18.89 -12.95
N GLN A 281 -0.38 -17.81 -12.18
CA GLN A 281 0.42 -17.56 -10.98
C GLN A 281 -0.44 -16.99 -9.87
N ARG A 282 -0.01 -17.17 -8.62
CA ARG A 282 -0.73 -16.69 -7.44
C ARG A 282 0.13 -15.83 -6.53
N ALA A 283 -0.54 -14.94 -5.80
CA ALA A 283 0.01 -14.28 -4.63
C ALA A 283 -1.04 -14.20 -3.51
N TRP A 284 -0.58 -14.16 -2.26
CA TRP A 284 -1.43 -14.09 -1.08
C TRP A 284 -1.11 -12.84 -0.27
N PHE A 285 -2.16 -12.19 0.23
CA PHE A 285 -2.06 -10.95 1.01
C PHE A 285 -2.69 -11.14 2.39
N ALA A 286 -1.89 -10.99 3.45
CA ALA A 286 -2.31 -11.22 4.83
C ALA A 286 -1.96 -10.02 5.73
N GLY A 287 -2.37 -10.10 7.01
CA GLY A 287 -1.93 -9.15 8.02
C GLY A 287 -2.32 -7.69 7.75
N VAL A 288 -3.41 -7.44 7.04
CA VAL A 288 -3.84 -6.08 6.65
C VAL A 288 -4.07 -5.26 7.92
N SER A 289 -3.29 -4.21 8.08
CA SER A 289 -3.21 -3.42 9.31
C SER A 289 -3.14 -1.92 8.99
N GLY A 290 -3.60 -1.10 9.91
CA GLY A 290 -3.50 0.35 9.80
C GLY A 290 -3.64 1.05 11.13
N ALA A 291 -3.06 2.23 11.26
CA ALA A 291 -3.16 3.07 12.43
C ALA A 291 -2.95 4.54 12.07
N CYS A 292 -3.65 5.44 12.77
CA CYS A 292 -3.29 6.84 12.80
C CYS A 292 -2.08 7.02 13.72
N VAL A 293 -1.23 8.01 13.42
CA VAL A 293 -0.03 8.28 14.22
C VAL A 293 -0.18 9.61 14.95
N GLY A 294 -0.11 9.59 16.27
CA GLY A 294 -0.13 10.77 17.12
C GLY A 294 1.20 11.54 17.11
N SER A 295 1.11 12.85 17.37
CA SER A 295 2.22 13.66 17.85
C SER A 295 2.60 13.14 19.24
N GLY A 296 3.78 12.57 19.39
CA GLY A 296 4.20 11.90 20.62
C GLY A 296 4.51 12.84 21.77
N GLU A 297 3.54 13.64 22.21
CA GLU A 297 3.59 14.41 23.46
C GLU A 297 2.43 13.94 24.35
N GLY A 298 2.74 13.11 25.35
CA GLY A 298 1.75 12.60 26.28
C GLY A 298 2.14 11.28 26.96
N ALA A 299 3.20 11.29 27.74
CA ALA A 299 3.31 10.53 28.99
C ALA A 299 3.76 11.51 30.08
#